data_AF-A0A287D9E8-F1
#
_entry.id   AF-A0A287D9E8-F1
#
_cell.length_a   1.000
_cell.length_b   1.000
_cell.length_c   1.000
_cell.angle_alpha   90.00
_cell.angle_beta   90.00
_cell.angle_gamma   90.00
#
_symmetry.space_group_name_H-M   'P 1'
#
loop_
_entity.id
_entity.type
_entity.pdbx_description
1 polymer ?
#
loop_
_entity_poly.entity_id
_entity_poly.type
_entity_poly.pdbx_seq_one_letter_code
_entity_poly.pdbx_strand_id
1 'polypeptide(L)'
;MASHGRRRRPGTVVPGEAAETDSELSASSSEEELYLGPSGPSRGRPTGLKVAGEAAETDSDPEPEPTAAPRDLPPLVVQRDSAGEAWAAEEAPAPAPARSLLQQRLAESQARLDHDVAAAVSGVYRRAGRDVAALAGRLAAAQATGLAAAHSVRLARGDLCALAERLDIVASCCLLPDIRGVPGSEPEQDPGPRA
;
A
#
# COMPACT_ATOMS: atom_id res chain seq x y z
N MET A 1 48.19 0.24 -26.36
CA MET A 1 46.92 -0.36 -25.90
C MET A 1 46.62 0.19 -24.52
N ALA A 2 45.49 0.89 -24.36
CA ALA A 2 45.13 1.61 -23.15
C ALA A 2 44.44 0.68 -22.13
N SER A 3 44.99 0.57 -20.92
CA SER A 3 44.36 -0.12 -19.80
C SER A 3 43.68 0.92 -18.89
N HIS A 4 42.35 0.97 -18.93
CA HIS A 4 41.57 1.75 -17.97
C HIS A 4 41.54 1.05 -16.62
N GLY A 5 42.41 1.49 -15.70
CA GLY A 5 42.30 1.19 -14.28
C GLY A 5 41.05 1.84 -13.71
N ARG A 6 40.04 1.03 -13.36
CA ARG A 6 38.87 1.50 -12.60
C ARG A 6 39.32 1.87 -11.17
N ARG A 7 39.17 3.15 -10.85
CA ARG A 7 39.38 3.73 -9.52
C ARG A 7 38.52 3.00 -8.49
N ARG A 8 39.17 2.29 -7.55
CA ARG A 8 38.56 1.92 -6.26
C ARG A 8 38.30 3.20 -5.47
N ARG A 9 37.04 3.46 -5.12
CA ARG A 9 36.72 4.45 -4.07
C ARG A 9 36.96 3.78 -2.72
N PRO A 10 37.72 4.38 -1.79
CA PRO A 10 37.80 3.88 -0.42
C PRO A 10 36.47 4.16 0.28
N GLY A 11 35.75 3.10 0.62
CA GLY A 11 34.56 3.16 1.47
C GLY A 11 34.98 3.43 2.91
N THR A 12 34.36 4.44 3.52
CA THR A 12 34.39 4.64 4.97
C THR A 12 33.57 3.52 5.61
N VAL A 13 34.26 2.55 6.22
CA VAL A 13 33.63 1.52 7.05
C VAL A 13 33.48 2.10 8.46
N VAL A 14 32.24 2.35 8.87
CA VAL A 14 31.92 2.67 10.28
C VAL A 14 31.79 1.34 11.03
N PRO A 15 32.53 1.12 12.14
CA PRO A 15 32.37 -0.08 12.93
C PRO A 15 30.98 -0.11 13.58
N GLY A 16 30.10 -1.02 13.15
CA GLY A 16 28.80 -1.26 13.79
C GLY A 16 27.59 -1.37 12.86
N GLU A 17 27.72 -1.19 11.55
CA GLU A 17 26.59 -1.30 10.60
C GLU A 17 26.70 -2.59 9.75
N ALA A 18 25.58 -3.30 9.62
CA ALA A 18 25.49 -4.52 8.80
C ALA A 18 25.50 -4.15 7.30
N ALA A 19 26.42 -4.75 6.55
CA ALA A 19 26.47 -4.63 5.10
C ALA A 19 25.47 -5.60 4.47
N GLU A 20 24.36 -5.09 3.96
CA GLU A 20 23.44 -5.87 3.13
C GLU A 20 23.99 -5.95 1.70
N THR A 21 24.57 -7.10 1.35
CA THR A 21 24.83 -7.49 -0.04
C THR A 21 23.64 -8.30 -0.53
N ASP A 22 22.72 -7.69 -1.26
CA ASP A 22 21.73 -8.41 -2.07
C ASP A 22 22.17 -8.31 -3.53
N SER A 23 22.69 -9.41 -4.08
CA SER A 23 22.79 -9.60 -5.51
C SER A 23 22.97 -11.07 -5.86
N GLU A 24 22.09 -11.51 -6.75
CA GLU A 24 22.11 -12.67 -7.64
C GLU A 24 21.70 -14.05 -7.07
N LEU A 25 20.43 -14.42 -7.32
CA LEU A 25 20.13 -15.76 -7.85
C LEU A 25 18.89 -15.75 -8.76
N SER A 26 19.24 -15.78 -10.04
CA SER A 26 18.51 -16.08 -11.28
C SER A 26 17.24 -16.95 -11.20
N ALA A 27 16.25 -16.48 -11.98
CA ALA A 27 15.48 -17.21 -13.00
C ALA A 27 14.81 -18.55 -12.64
N SER A 28 13.48 -18.53 -12.57
CA SER A 28 12.58 -19.25 -13.50
C SER A 28 11.19 -19.39 -12.87
N SER A 29 10.21 -18.61 -13.32
CA SER A 29 8.83 -19.09 -13.44
C SER A 29 8.10 -18.22 -14.46
N SER A 30 7.73 -18.91 -15.52
CA SER A 30 7.06 -18.48 -16.72
C SER A 30 5.70 -17.84 -16.49
N GLU A 31 5.41 -16.92 -17.41
CA GLU A 31 4.14 -16.37 -17.87
C GLU A 31 2.87 -17.22 -17.65
N GLU A 32 1.86 -16.61 -17.02
CA GLU A 32 0.46 -16.92 -17.32
C GLU A 32 -0.37 -15.63 -17.15
N GLU A 33 -0.45 -14.86 -18.24
CA GLU A 33 -1.33 -13.70 -18.32
C GLU A 33 -2.78 -14.16 -18.36
N LEU A 34 -3.49 -14.06 -17.22
CA LEU A 34 -4.94 -14.19 -17.20
C LEU A 34 -5.56 -12.93 -17.82
N TYR A 35 -5.82 -13.03 -19.12
CA TYR A 35 -6.63 -12.10 -19.89
C TYR A 35 -8.06 -12.08 -19.34
N LEU A 36 -8.33 -11.21 -18.36
CA LEU A 36 -9.69 -10.85 -17.98
C LEU A 36 -10.28 -9.96 -19.09
N GLY A 37 -10.73 -10.61 -20.17
CA GLY A 37 -11.43 -9.95 -21.25
C GLY A 37 -12.71 -9.28 -20.73
N PRO A 38 -13.02 -8.04 -21.12
CA PRO A 38 -14.30 -7.43 -20.82
C PRO A 38 -15.39 -8.21 -21.57
N SER A 39 -16.14 -9.00 -20.82
CA SER A 39 -17.35 -9.66 -21.34
C SER A 39 -18.44 -8.59 -21.53
N GLY A 40 -18.71 -8.20 -22.77
CA GLY A 40 -20.02 -7.68 -23.19
C GLY A 40 -20.76 -8.74 -24.01
N PRO A 41 -22.03 -8.57 -24.42
CA PRO A 41 -23.01 -7.53 -24.08
C PRO A 41 -24.31 -8.15 -23.53
N SER A 42 -24.85 -7.62 -22.42
CA SER A 42 -26.27 -7.83 -22.11
C SER A 42 -27.03 -6.58 -22.56
N ARG A 43 -27.90 -6.81 -23.55
CA ARG A 43 -28.74 -5.86 -24.26
C ARG A 43 -29.77 -5.28 -23.28
N GLY A 44 -29.42 -4.17 -22.66
CA GLY A 44 -30.34 -3.31 -21.92
C GLY A 44 -29.96 -1.87 -22.21
N ARG A 45 -30.73 -1.21 -23.07
CA ARG A 45 -30.61 0.23 -23.35
C ARG A 45 -30.61 0.96 -22.00
N PRO A 46 -29.56 1.68 -21.61
CA PRO A 46 -29.69 2.63 -20.52
C PRO A 46 -30.56 3.75 -21.05
N THR A 47 -31.87 3.67 -20.80
CA THR A 47 -32.71 4.86 -20.83
C THR A 47 -32.14 5.81 -19.80
N GLY A 48 -31.54 6.89 -20.29
CA GLY A 48 -30.90 7.93 -19.48
C GLY A 48 -31.79 8.31 -18.30
N LEU A 49 -31.19 8.35 -17.13
CA LEU A 49 -31.79 8.89 -15.93
C LEU A 49 -32.07 10.37 -16.21
N LYS A 50 -33.32 10.74 -16.49
CA LYS A 50 -33.70 12.15 -16.66
C LYS A 50 -33.56 12.85 -15.31
N VAL A 51 -32.56 13.72 -15.20
CA VAL A 51 -32.43 14.64 -14.07
C VAL A 51 -33.44 15.77 -14.27
N ALA A 52 -34.22 16.08 -13.23
CA ALA A 52 -35.14 17.20 -13.25
C ALA A 52 -34.33 18.51 -13.38
N GLY A 53 -34.34 19.11 -14.58
CA GLY A 53 -33.60 20.33 -14.89
C GLY A 53 -32.68 20.25 -16.11
N GLU A 54 -32.52 19.08 -16.74
CA GLU A 54 -31.76 18.98 -17.99
C GLU A 54 -32.55 19.58 -19.16
N ALA A 55 -31.97 20.59 -19.82
CA ALA A 55 -32.52 21.17 -21.04
C ALA A 55 -32.38 20.16 -22.19
N ALA A 56 -33.47 19.95 -22.95
CA ALA A 56 -33.45 19.08 -24.11
C ALA A 56 -32.47 19.61 -25.16
N GLU A 57 -31.58 18.76 -25.66
CA GLU A 57 -30.73 19.07 -26.80
C GLU A 57 -31.62 19.44 -28.00
N THR A 58 -31.40 20.63 -28.53
CA THR A 58 -32.07 21.12 -29.73
C THR A 58 -31.59 20.31 -30.92
N ASP A 59 -32.48 19.48 -31.46
CA ASP A 59 -32.32 18.79 -32.74
C ASP A 59 -32.10 19.82 -33.85
N SER A 60 -31.10 19.56 -34.69
CA SER A 60 -30.67 20.46 -35.76
C SER A 60 -31.71 20.49 -36.88
N ASP A 61 -32.41 21.62 -37.02
CA ASP A 61 -33.25 21.95 -38.20
C ASP A 61 -32.38 22.68 -39.25
N PRO A 62 -32.65 22.51 -40.57
CA PRO A 62 -31.68 22.78 -41.63
C PRO A 62 -31.40 24.26 -41.80
N GLU A 63 -30.18 24.54 -42.30
CA GLU A 63 -29.69 25.87 -42.67
C GLU A 63 -30.80 26.71 -43.34
N PRO A 64 -31.14 27.90 -42.81
CA PRO A 64 -31.90 28.85 -43.59
C PRO A 64 -31.02 29.34 -44.74
N GLU A 65 -31.55 29.29 -45.96
CA GLU A 65 -30.96 29.97 -47.12
C GLU A 65 -30.57 31.41 -46.76
N PRO A 66 -29.49 31.95 -47.36
CA PRO A 66 -28.93 33.24 -46.97
C PRO A 66 -29.93 34.37 -47.27
N THR A 67 -30.77 34.66 -46.30
CA THR A 67 -31.61 35.85 -46.30
C THR A 67 -30.65 37.01 -46.08
N ALA A 68 -30.58 37.88 -47.08
CA ALA A 68 -29.63 38.99 -47.16
C ALA A 68 -29.43 39.66 -45.79
N ALA A 69 -28.18 39.69 -45.34
CA ALA A 69 -27.78 40.40 -44.13
C ALA A 69 -28.35 41.82 -44.14
N PRO A 70 -28.85 42.34 -43.00
CA PRO A 70 -29.14 43.77 -42.88
C PRO A 70 -27.91 44.55 -43.31
N ARG A 71 -28.04 45.37 -44.35
CA ARG A 71 -26.95 46.13 -44.98
C ARG A 71 -26.37 47.26 -44.10
N ASP A 72 -26.75 47.32 -42.83
CA ASP A 72 -26.45 48.42 -41.91
C ASP A 72 -25.63 47.99 -40.69
N LEU A 73 -24.80 46.95 -40.82
CA LEU A 73 -23.72 46.73 -39.85
C LEU A 73 -22.47 47.46 -40.36
N PRO A 74 -21.90 48.41 -39.59
CA PRO A 74 -20.63 49.03 -39.96
C PRO A 74 -19.57 47.93 -40.09
N PRO A 75 -18.66 48.02 -41.08
CA PRO A 75 -17.68 46.98 -41.34
C PRO A 75 -16.85 46.72 -40.08
N LEU A 76 -16.71 45.45 -39.72
CA LEU A 76 -15.80 45.03 -38.65
C LEU A 76 -14.37 45.42 -39.05
N VAL A 77 -13.86 46.49 -38.45
CA VAL A 77 -12.47 46.88 -38.56
C VAL A 77 -11.68 45.90 -37.71
N VAL A 78 -11.12 44.87 -38.35
CA VAL A 78 -10.09 44.04 -37.73
C VAL A 78 -8.82 44.89 -37.70
N GLN A 79 -8.53 45.49 -36.54
CA GLN A 79 -7.21 46.04 -36.27
C GLN A 79 -6.24 44.87 -36.21
N ARG A 80 -5.64 44.55 -37.36
CA ARG A 80 -4.39 43.81 -37.40
C ARG A 80 -3.32 44.84 -37.10
N ASP A 81 -2.79 44.80 -35.89
CA ASP A 81 -1.57 45.52 -35.56
C ASP A 81 -0.48 45.05 -36.53
N SER A 82 -0.29 45.82 -37.61
CA SER A 82 0.90 45.72 -38.42
C SER A 82 2.02 46.32 -37.58
N ALA A 83 2.59 45.47 -36.72
CA ALA A 83 3.88 45.72 -36.11
C ALA A 83 4.95 45.75 -37.22
N GLY A 84 5.01 46.89 -37.92
CA GLY A 84 6.21 47.32 -38.60
C GLY A 84 7.27 47.61 -37.54
N GLU A 85 8.49 47.19 -37.83
CA GLU A 85 9.63 47.21 -36.93
C GLU A 85 9.80 48.52 -36.15
N ALA A 86 9.74 48.45 -34.82
CA ALA A 86 10.37 49.40 -33.93
C ALA A 86 10.69 48.73 -32.58
N TRP A 87 11.67 47.81 -32.60
CA TRP A 87 12.34 47.39 -31.38
C TRP A 87 13.22 48.54 -30.88
N ALA A 88 12.75 49.29 -29.88
CA ALA A 88 13.54 49.97 -28.83
C ALA A 88 12.73 51.11 -28.18
N ALA A 89 11.79 50.76 -27.33
CA ALA A 89 11.43 51.60 -26.19
C ALA A 89 11.15 50.64 -25.03
N GLU A 90 11.86 50.85 -23.91
CA GLU A 90 11.59 50.17 -22.66
C GLU A 90 10.19 50.57 -22.18
N GLU A 91 9.19 49.83 -22.63
CA GLU A 91 7.81 49.99 -22.20
C GLU A 91 7.70 49.34 -20.81
N ALA A 92 7.59 50.18 -19.78
CA ALA A 92 7.23 49.74 -18.44
C ALA A 92 6.02 48.80 -18.54
N PRO A 93 6.01 47.64 -17.86
CA PRO A 93 4.99 46.64 -18.08
C PRO A 93 3.61 47.26 -17.85
N ALA A 94 2.83 47.35 -18.92
CA ALA A 94 1.48 47.86 -18.87
C ALA A 94 0.70 47.12 -17.76
N PRO A 95 -0.12 47.82 -16.96
CA PRO A 95 -0.87 47.19 -15.89
C PRO A 95 -1.67 46.04 -16.49
N ALA A 96 -1.45 44.83 -15.98
CA ALA A 96 -2.12 43.63 -16.48
C ALA A 96 -3.64 43.91 -16.54
N PRO A 97 -4.30 43.63 -17.68
CA PRO A 97 -5.72 43.87 -17.81
C PRO A 97 -6.46 43.19 -16.66
N ALA A 98 -7.44 43.89 -16.09
CA ALA A 98 -8.23 43.37 -14.98
C ALA A 98 -8.78 41.99 -15.37
N ARG A 99 -8.50 40.98 -14.54
CA ARG A 99 -8.94 39.60 -14.78
C ARG A 99 -10.45 39.59 -15.01
N SER A 100 -10.88 38.86 -16.03
CA SER A 100 -12.30 38.67 -16.26
C SER A 100 -12.93 37.91 -15.08
N LEU A 101 -14.23 38.13 -14.83
CA LEU A 101 -14.94 37.44 -13.75
C LEU A 101 -14.87 35.92 -13.89
N LEU A 102 -14.85 35.41 -15.12
CA LEU A 102 -14.63 33.98 -15.40
C LEU A 102 -13.25 33.51 -14.94
N GLN A 103 -12.18 34.26 -15.24
CA GLN A 103 -10.84 33.95 -14.76
C GLN A 103 -10.74 33.98 -13.23
N GLN A 104 -11.44 34.92 -12.59
CA GLN A 104 -11.50 34.99 -11.14
C GLN A 104 -12.22 33.77 -10.54
N ARG A 105 -13.38 33.38 -11.08
CA ARG A 105 -14.13 32.21 -10.60
C ARG A 105 -13.42 30.89 -10.86
N LEU A 106 -12.73 30.76 -12.00
CA LEU A 106 -11.90 29.61 -12.30
C LEU A 106 -10.75 29.48 -11.28
N ALA A 107 -10.05 30.58 -11.01
CA ALA A 107 -8.97 30.60 -10.03
C ALA A 107 -9.47 30.26 -8.62
N GLU A 108 -10.65 30.77 -8.23
CA GLU A 108 -11.26 30.44 -6.94
C GLU A 108 -11.66 28.95 -6.86
N SER A 109 -12.29 28.41 -7.90
CA SER A 109 -12.66 27.00 -7.96
C SER A 109 -11.44 26.09 -7.92
N GLN A 110 -10.39 26.44 -8.65
CA GLN A 110 -9.16 25.66 -8.68
C GLN A 110 -8.47 25.65 -7.31
N ALA A 111 -8.41 26.80 -6.62
CA ALA A 111 -7.87 26.87 -5.27
C ALA A 111 -8.66 26.01 -4.27
N ARG A 112 -10.00 25.97 -4.39
CA ARG A 112 -10.86 25.08 -3.56
C ARG A 112 -10.60 23.62 -3.86
N LEU A 113 -10.54 23.24 -5.14
CA LEU A 113 -10.24 21.87 -5.56
C LEU A 113 -8.87 21.42 -5.07
N ASP A 114 -7.83 22.24 -5.25
CA ASP A 114 -6.47 21.94 -4.80
C ASP A 114 -6.43 21.72 -3.28
N HIS A 115 -7.16 22.55 -2.53
CA HIS A 115 -7.29 22.39 -1.08
C HIS A 115 -7.98 21.08 -0.71
N ASP A 116 -9.11 20.77 -1.34
CA ASP A 116 -9.89 19.56 -1.05
C ASP A 116 -9.12 18.28 -1.40
N VAL A 117 -8.41 18.28 -2.53
CA VAL A 117 -7.54 17.16 -2.93
C VAL A 117 -6.39 17.01 -1.93
N ALA A 118 -5.71 18.09 -1.56
CA ALA A 118 -4.64 18.04 -0.57
C ALA A 118 -5.14 17.56 0.81
N ALA A 119 -6.33 18.00 1.23
CA ALA A 119 -6.96 17.57 2.47
C ALA A 119 -7.33 16.08 2.43
N ALA A 120 -7.94 15.61 1.33
CA ALA A 120 -8.31 14.21 1.15
C ALA A 120 -7.07 13.29 1.16
N VAL A 121 -6.06 13.61 0.36
CA VAL A 121 -4.82 12.82 0.27
C VAL A 121 -4.10 12.80 1.61
N SER A 122 -3.87 13.98 2.23
CA SER A 122 -3.20 14.05 3.52
C SER A 122 -4.00 13.36 4.65
N GLY A 123 -5.33 13.35 4.56
CA GLY A 123 -6.20 12.64 5.48
C GLY A 123 -6.02 11.13 5.41
N VAL A 124 -6.01 10.57 4.20
CA VAL A 124 -5.81 9.14 3.96
C VAL A 124 -4.44 8.69 4.48
N TYR A 125 -3.36 9.39 4.09
CA TYR A 125 -2.02 9.01 4.54
C TYR A 125 -1.81 9.17 6.04
N ARG A 126 -2.35 10.23 6.66
CA ARG A 126 -2.28 10.39 8.13
C ARG A 126 -3.04 9.28 8.85
N ARG A 127 -4.21 8.89 8.35
CA ARG A 127 -4.98 7.78 8.93
C ARG A 127 -4.24 6.45 8.79
N ALA A 128 -3.77 6.13 7.59
CA ALA A 128 -2.97 4.93 7.35
C ALA A 128 -1.72 4.89 8.23
N GLY A 129 -1.01 6.01 8.38
CA GLY A 129 0.15 6.12 9.25
C GLY A 129 -0.18 5.84 10.73
N ARG A 130 -1.32 6.33 11.23
CA ARG A 130 -1.79 6.03 12.60
C ARG A 130 -2.16 4.56 12.76
N ASP A 131 -2.80 3.96 11.77
CA ASP A 131 -3.19 2.55 11.80
C ASP A 131 -1.95 1.64 11.80
N VAL A 132 -0.94 1.96 10.99
CA VAL A 132 0.37 1.28 10.99
C VAL A 132 1.08 1.44 12.33
N ALA A 133 1.12 2.64 12.89
CA ALA A 133 1.73 2.88 14.21
C ALA A 133 1.02 2.09 15.32
N ALA A 134 -0.32 2.02 15.28
CA ALA A 134 -1.10 1.22 16.22
C ALA A 134 -0.84 -0.29 16.07
N LEU A 135 -0.72 -0.79 14.83
CA LEU A 135 -0.33 -2.18 14.56
C LEU A 135 1.08 -2.49 15.07
N ALA A 136 2.04 -1.60 14.82
CA ALA A 136 3.41 -1.74 15.32
C ALA A 136 3.44 -1.77 16.86
N GLY A 137 2.67 -0.91 17.52
CA GLY A 137 2.52 -0.93 18.98
C GLY A 137 1.94 -2.24 19.51
N ARG A 138 0.90 -2.78 18.86
CA ARG A 138 0.32 -4.09 19.22
C ARG A 138 1.32 -5.24 19.01
N LEU A 139 2.09 -5.19 17.93
CA LEU A 139 3.12 -6.20 17.65
C LEU A 139 4.23 -6.16 18.70
N ALA A 140 4.71 -4.98 19.10
CA ALA A 140 5.69 -4.83 20.16
C ALA A 140 5.18 -5.41 21.51
N ALA A 141 3.92 -5.14 21.86
CA ALA A 141 3.30 -5.72 23.05
C ALA A 141 3.17 -7.25 22.95
N ALA A 142 2.80 -7.79 21.79
CA ALA A 142 2.75 -9.22 21.53
C ALA A 142 4.14 -9.88 21.63
N GLN A 143 5.20 -9.21 21.16
CA GLN A 143 6.57 -9.70 21.29
C GLN A 143 7.04 -9.72 22.76
N ALA A 144 6.74 -8.68 23.53
CA ALA A 144 7.07 -8.63 24.95
C ALA A 144 6.40 -9.77 25.74
N THR A 145 5.11 -10.00 25.49
CA THR A 145 4.37 -11.12 26.09
C THR A 145 4.90 -12.48 25.64
N GLY A 146 5.25 -12.64 24.36
CA GLY A 146 5.87 -13.86 23.83
C GLY A 146 7.23 -14.17 24.47
N LEU A 147 8.08 -13.16 24.68
CA LEU A 147 9.37 -13.32 25.36
C LEU A 147 9.20 -13.71 26.83
N ALA A 148 8.23 -13.09 27.53
CA ALA A 148 7.92 -13.45 28.91
C ALA A 148 7.42 -14.91 29.02
N ALA A 149 6.53 -15.33 28.12
CA ALA A 149 6.06 -16.72 28.06
C ALA A 149 7.19 -17.70 27.73
N ALA A 150 8.08 -17.35 26.80
CA ALA A 150 9.24 -18.18 26.50
C ALA A 150 10.19 -18.32 27.70
N HIS A 151 10.34 -17.26 28.51
CA HIS A 151 11.11 -17.32 29.74
C HIS A 151 10.45 -18.21 30.80
N SER A 152 9.13 -18.10 31.00
CA SER A 152 8.42 -18.97 31.96
C SER A 152 8.49 -20.44 31.57
N VAL A 153 8.41 -20.76 30.26
CA VAL A 153 8.59 -22.13 29.77
C VAL A 153 10.01 -22.65 30.05
N ARG A 154 11.04 -21.82 29.87
CA ARG A 154 12.42 -22.22 30.21
C ARG A 154 12.59 -22.49 31.70
N LEU A 155 12.01 -21.67 32.56
CA LEU A 155 12.03 -21.89 34.01
C LEU A 155 11.34 -23.21 34.38
N ALA A 156 10.10 -23.40 33.90
CA ALA A 156 9.33 -24.62 34.16
C ALA A 156 10.08 -25.88 33.68
N ARG A 157 10.75 -25.81 32.52
CA ARG A 157 11.60 -26.91 32.04
C ARG A 157 12.76 -27.19 32.99
N GLY A 158 13.43 -26.15 33.49
CA GLY A 158 14.50 -26.31 34.48
C GLY A 158 14.02 -26.99 35.76
N ASP A 159 12.86 -26.56 36.27
CA ASP A 159 12.24 -27.15 37.46
C ASP A 159 11.90 -28.63 37.26
N LEU A 160 11.35 -28.98 36.09
CA LEU A 160 11.04 -30.38 35.74
C LEU A 160 12.31 -31.24 35.61
N CYS A 161 13.39 -30.71 35.05
CA CYS A 161 14.68 -31.41 35.02
C CYS A 161 15.22 -31.66 36.44
N ALA A 162 15.19 -30.64 37.31
CA ALA A 162 15.61 -30.78 38.69
C ALA A 162 14.73 -31.77 39.48
N LEU A 163 13.42 -31.81 39.19
CA LEU A 163 12.50 -32.79 39.77
C LEU A 163 12.85 -34.21 39.29
N ALA A 164 13.13 -34.39 38.00
CA ALA A 164 13.52 -35.68 37.43
C ALA A 164 14.80 -36.21 38.10
N GLU A 165 15.83 -35.37 38.25
CA GLU A 165 17.08 -35.75 38.94
C GLU A 165 16.82 -36.19 40.39
N ARG A 166 15.92 -35.51 41.11
CA ARG A 166 15.53 -35.90 42.47
C ARG A 166 14.80 -37.24 42.50
N LEU A 167 13.90 -37.49 41.55
CA LEU A 167 13.21 -38.76 41.43
C LEU A 167 14.19 -39.89 41.11
N ASP A 168 15.17 -39.65 40.24
CA ASP A 168 16.24 -40.61 39.94
C ASP A 168 17.05 -40.98 41.19
N ILE A 169 17.39 -39.99 42.03
CA ILE A 169 18.05 -40.24 43.33
C ILE A 169 17.15 -41.11 44.22
N VAL A 170 15.88 -40.73 44.40
CA VAL A 170 14.94 -41.47 45.25
C VAL A 170 14.75 -42.92 44.77
N ALA A 171 14.64 -43.13 43.46
CA ALA A 171 14.50 -44.44 42.85
C ALA A 171 15.79 -45.27 42.99
N SER A 172 16.96 -44.68 42.72
CA SER A 172 18.25 -45.36 42.81
C SER A 172 18.62 -45.76 44.24
N CYS A 173 18.22 -44.98 45.23
CA CYS A 173 18.44 -45.27 46.64
C CYS A 173 17.37 -46.21 47.24
N CYS A 174 16.41 -46.73 46.45
CA CYS A 174 15.28 -47.54 46.91
C CYS A 174 14.57 -46.95 48.14
N LEU A 175 14.47 -45.61 48.22
CA LEU A 175 13.88 -44.90 49.36
C LEU A 175 12.34 -44.97 49.34
N LEU A 176 11.77 -45.51 48.26
CA LEU A 176 10.34 -45.77 48.15
C LEU A 176 10.04 -47.20 48.62
N PRO A 177 9.01 -47.41 49.45
CA PRO A 177 8.55 -48.74 49.78
C PRO A 177 8.06 -49.45 48.52
N ASP A 178 8.46 -50.72 48.36
CA ASP A 178 8.04 -51.55 47.24
C ASP A 178 6.54 -51.84 47.36
N ILE A 179 5.72 -51.16 46.54
CA ILE A 179 4.25 -51.29 46.55
C ILE A 179 3.76 -52.54 45.79
N ARG A 180 4.70 -53.39 45.32
CA ARG A 180 4.37 -54.66 44.67
C ARG A 180 3.86 -55.66 45.70
N GLY A 181 2.53 -55.74 45.81
CA GLY A 181 1.83 -56.94 46.26
C GLY A 181 0.91 -56.70 47.43
N VAL A 182 -0.37 -56.46 47.13
CA VAL A 182 -1.43 -57.04 47.97
C VAL A 182 -1.16 -58.55 48.00
N PRO A 183 -1.06 -59.20 49.17
CA PRO A 183 -0.87 -60.64 49.25
C PRO A 183 -2.12 -61.33 48.67
N GLY A 184 -2.01 -61.90 47.47
CA GLY A 184 -3.14 -62.61 46.85
C GLY A 184 -3.00 -63.03 45.38
N SER A 185 -2.02 -62.54 44.63
CA SER A 185 -1.79 -63.03 43.25
C SER A 185 -0.66 -64.06 43.22
N GLU A 186 -0.95 -65.30 43.60
CA GLU A 186 -0.07 -66.42 43.28
C GLU A 186 -0.18 -66.74 41.78
N PRO A 187 0.94 -66.95 41.06
CA PRO A 187 0.90 -67.43 39.68
C PRO A 187 0.56 -68.93 39.69
N GLU A 188 -0.58 -69.25 39.06
CA GLU A 188 -1.06 -70.61 38.79
C GLU A 188 0.06 -71.45 38.15
N GLN A 189 0.45 -72.53 38.83
CA GLN A 189 1.43 -73.51 38.34
C GLN A 189 0.85 -74.26 37.14
N ASP A 190 1.51 -74.11 35.99
CA ASP A 190 1.26 -74.86 34.77
C ASP A 190 1.62 -76.36 34.95
N PRO A 191 0.68 -77.31 34.87
CA PRO A 191 1.00 -78.73 34.97
C PRO A 191 1.47 -79.24 33.61
N GLY A 192 2.77 -79.56 33.51
CA GLY A 192 3.41 -80.09 32.31
C GLY A 192 2.79 -81.38 31.73
N PRO A 193 3.18 -81.76 30.50
CA PRO A 193 2.46 -82.76 29.71
C PRO A 193 2.72 -84.17 30.26
N ARG A 194 1.64 -84.93 30.46
CA ARG A 194 1.73 -86.37 30.72
C ARG A 194 1.96 -87.13 29.41
N ALA A 195 2.92 -88.05 29.46
CA ALA A 195 3.27 -89.00 28.41
C ALA A 195 2.14 -89.98 28.07
#